data_AF-A0A2R7JZB6-F1
#
_entry.id   AF-A0A2R7JZB6-F1
#
_cell.length_a   1.000
_cell.length_b   1.000
_cell.length_c   1.000
_cell.angle_alpha   90.00
_cell.angle_beta   90.00
_cell.angle_gamma   90.00
#
_symmetry.space_group_name_H-M   'P 1'
#
loop_
_entity.id
_entity.type
_entity.pdbx_description
1 polymer ?
#
loop_
_entity_poly.entity_id
_entity_poly.type
_entity_poly.pdbx_seq_one_letter_code
_entity_poly.pdbx_strand_id
1 'polypeptide(L)'
;MRHIIPLVVLAIAVPAAAQQGRAPFTIQETGQSFQTIDDAVQSVRMGTATILIAPGVYHQCTVQAGGVITFKAIQPGTAIFDGTTCEGKAAFVLRGQGSTVDGLVFRGMRVGDGNGAGIRTEIGDLVVRNSMFLDSQEGILGGHPSGQKITIDHSTFAGLGQCDESPSCSHSIYLSNQGAVTITNSRFERGTGGHYVKLRVPRVTIADNSFDDTKGRKTNYMIDLPEGGTGLITRNTFVQGAGKENHSGLIVVSAEAKTYRATGLRVEGNDATLAPNAPTNPAFVANMSGDQLAVGANRLGPGIRMYEVR
;
A
#
# COMPACT_ATOMS: atom_id res chain seq x y z
N MET A 1 -26.26 83.67 5.64
CA MET A 1 -26.12 82.52 6.57
C MET A 1 -25.85 81.27 5.75
N ARG A 2 -24.64 80.73 5.78
CA ARG A 2 -24.30 79.44 5.15
C ARG A 2 -23.40 78.70 6.14
N HIS A 3 -24.00 77.78 6.88
CA HIS A 3 -23.31 76.95 7.88
C HIS A 3 -22.57 75.82 7.16
N ILE A 4 -21.27 75.70 7.42
CA ILE A 4 -20.45 74.57 7.02
C ILE A 4 -20.48 73.58 8.20
N ILE A 5 -21.02 72.39 7.97
CA ILE A 5 -21.01 71.29 8.95
C ILE A 5 -19.86 70.34 8.56
N PRO A 6 -18.93 70.01 9.48
CA PRO A 6 -17.87 69.06 9.19
C PRO A 6 -18.41 67.62 9.31
N LEU A 7 -18.15 66.81 8.28
CA LEU A 7 -18.48 65.39 8.27
C LEU A 7 -17.36 64.62 9.00
N VAL A 8 -17.67 64.10 10.19
CA VAL A 8 -16.77 63.19 10.92
C VAL A 8 -17.02 61.77 10.41
N VAL A 9 -16.05 61.18 9.71
CA VAL A 9 -16.08 59.78 9.29
C VAL A 9 -15.50 58.93 10.41
N LEU A 10 -16.35 58.18 11.09
CA LEU A 10 -15.96 57.23 12.13
C LEU A 10 -15.57 55.90 11.46
N ALA A 11 -14.28 55.59 11.42
CA ALA A 11 -13.78 54.30 10.92
C ALA A 11 -14.06 53.21 11.96
N ILE A 12 -15.06 52.36 11.71
CA ILE A 12 -15.32 51.16 12.50
C ILE A 12 -14.30 50.10 12.07
N ALA A 13 -13.24 49.92 12.85
CA ALA A 13 -12.33 48.79 12.70
C ALA A 13 -13.06 47.51 13.15
N VAL A 14 -13.51 46.72 12.18
CA VAL A 14 -14.02 45.36 12.45
C VAL A 14 -12.81 44.49 12.81
N PRO A 15 -12.76 43.84 13.98
CA PRO A 15 -11.69 42.90 14.26
C PRO A 15 -11.84 41.74 13.29
N ALA A 16 -10.83 41.55 12.43
CA ALA A 16 -10.65 40.32 11.70
C ALA A 16 -10.41 39.21 12.73
N ALA A 17 -11.48 38.57 13.19
CA ALA A 17 -11.40 37.29 13.85
C ALA A 17 -10.72 36.35 12.84
N ALA A 18 -9.42 36.15 13.03
CA ALA A 18 -8.65 35.18 12.30
C ALA A 18 -9.46 33.88 12.30
N GLN A 19 -9.85 33.46 11.10
CA GLN A 19 -10.39 32.14 10.85
C GLN A 19 -9.24 31.18 11.16
N GLN A 20 -9.03 30.86 12.44
CA GLN A 20 -8.15 29.79 12.87
C GLN A 20 -8.72 28.55 12.19
N GLY A 21 -8.10 28.15 11.09
CA GLY A 21 -8.49 26.98 10.33
C GLY A 21 -8.63 25.82 11.31
N ARG A 22 -9.80 25.19 11.31
CA ARG A 22 -10.08 24.05 12.18
C ARG A 22 -8.99 23.02 11.95
N ALA A 23 -8.30 22.61 13.01
CA ALA A 23 -7.14 21.74 12.89
C ALA A 23 -7.52 20.43 12.17
N PRO A 24 -6.77 19.97 11.16
CA PRO A 24 -7.22 18.94 10.23
C PRO A 24 -7.27 17.53 10.82
N PHE A 25 -6.65 17.30 11.97
CA PHE A 25 -6.59 15.99 12.62
C PHE A 25 -7.37 16.03 13.92
N THR A 26 -8.43 15.24 14.05
CA THR A 26 -9.31 15.24 15.22
C THR A 26 -9.40 13.85 15.83
N ILE A 27 -9.21 13.74 17.13
CA ILE A 27 -9.52 12.52 17.88
C ILE A 27 -11.04 12.40 17.97
N GLN A 28 -11.62 11.42 17.29
CA GLN A 28 -13.07 11.23 17.18
C GLN A 28 -13.73 11.13 18.56
N GLU A 29 -13.06 10.44 19.49
CA GLU A 29 -13.60 10.13 20.81
C GLU A 29 -13.66 11.35 21.74
N THR A 30 -12.79 12.34 21.54
CA THR A 30 -12.67 13.51 22.46
C THR A 30 -12.99 14.85 21.80
N GLY A 31 -13.00 14.90 20.46
CA GLY A 31 -13.06 16.14 19.69
C GLY A 31 -11.77 16.97 19.72
N GLN A 32 -10.72 16.50 20.42
CA GLN A 32 -9.44 17.21 20.46
C GLN A 32 -8.82 17.25 19.07
N SER A 33 -8.45 18.45 18.61
CA SER A 33 -7.93 18.68 17.27
C SER A 33 -6.46 19.15 17.31
N PHE A 34 -5.68 18.73 16.32
CA PHE A 34 -4.24 18.96 16.20
C PHE A 34 -3.87 19.52 14.82
N GLN A 35 -2.83 20.36 14.78
CA GLN A 35 -2.34 20.95 13.54
C GLN A 35 -1.45 19.99 12.73
N THR A 36 -0.82 19.02 13.41
CA THR A 36 0.00 17.99 12.76
C THR A 36 -0.55 16.59 13.07
N ILE A 37 -0.37 15.69 12.11
CA ILE A 37 -0.74 14.28 12.30
C ILE A 37 0.09 13.66 13.42
N ASP A 38 1.36 14.06 13.56
CA ASP A 38 2.24 13.50 14.59
C ASP A 38 1.79 13.90 15.99
N ASP A 39 1.41 15.17 16.22
CA ASP A 39 0.86 15.58 17.52
C ASP A 39 -0.42 14.80 17.88
N ALA A 40 -1.29 14.54 16.89
CA ALA A 40 -2.47 13.72 17.10
C ALA A 40 -2.10 12.29 17.51
N VAL A 41 -1.13 11.67 16.83
CA VAL A 41 -0.64 10.32 17.16
C VAL A 41 0.03 10.26 18.53
N GLN A 42 0.94 11.20 18.85
CA GLN A 42 1.63 11.24 20.14
C GLN A 42 0.66 11.47 21.31
N SER A 43 -0.47 12.13 21.07
CA SER A 43 -1.51 12.32 22.08
C SER A 43 -2.15 10.99 22.53
N VAL A 44 -2.19 9.97 21.66
CA VAL A 44 -2.83 8.67 21.95
C VAL A 44 -1.98 7.83 22.90
N ARG A 45 -0.64 7.96 22.82
CA ARG A 45 0.32 7.16 23.62
C ARG A 45 0.06 5.66 23.45
N MET A 46 -0.23 4.95 24.55
CA MET A 46 -0.56 3.53 24.58
C MET A 46 -2.08 3.27 24.52
N GLY A 47 -2.87 4.31 24.29
CA GLY A 47 -4.33 4.24 24.27
C GLY A 47 -4.91 3.69 22.96
N THR A 48 -6.21 3.84 22.80
CA THR A 48 -6.95 3.51 21.57
C THR A 48 -7.69 4.76 21.10
N ALA A 49 -7.55 5.12 19.83
CA ALA A 49 -8.20 6.30 19.28
C ALA A 49 -8.45 6.19 17.77
N THR A 50 -9.43 6.96 17.30
CA THR A 50 -9.66 7.22 15.88
C THR A 50 -9.24 8.65 15.57
N ILE A 51 -8.22 8.81 14.74
CA ILE A 51 -7.82 10.10 14.18
C ILE A 51 -8.60 10.31 12.87
N LEU A 52 -9.58 11.21 12.90
CA LEU A 52 -10.27 11.73 11.73
C LEU A 52 -9.39 12.76 11.03
N ILE A 53 -9.17 12.55 9.73
CA ILE A 53 -8.32 13.37 8.89
C ILE A 53 -9.19 14.11 7.87
N ALA A 54 -9.20 15.43 7.95
CA ALA A 54 -9.95 16.29 7.05
C ALA A 54 -9.44 16.20 5.60
N PRO A 55 -10.24 16.61 4.60
CA PRO A 55 -9.77 16.79 3.24
C PRO A 55 -8.56 17.75 3.18
N GLY A 56 -7.51 17.38 2.45
CA GLY A 56 -6.32 18.21 2.32
C GLY A 56 -5.13 17.47 1.70
N VAL A 57 -4.11 18.25 1.32
CA VAL A 57 -2.79 17.74 0.95
C VAL A 57 -1.83 18.03 2.11
N TYR A 58 -1.21 16.99 2.63
CA TYR A 58 -0.39 17.01 3.82
C TYR A 58 1.05 16.63 3.48
N HIS A 59 1.96 17.58 3.65
CA HIS A 59 3.40 17.36 3.66
C HIS A 59 3.85 17.05 5.10
N GLN A 60 3.29 15.97 5.64
CA GLN A 60 3.52 15.52 7.01
C GLN A 60 3.72 14.01 7.03
N CYS A 61 4.36 13.52 8.08
CA CYS A 61 4.53 12.10 8.36
C CYS A 61 4.32 11.88 9.86
N THR A 62 4.19 10.62 10.28
CA THR A 62 4.07 10.28 11.70
C THR A 62 4.69 8.93 12.03
N VAL A 63 5.04 8.80 13.30
CA VAL A 63 5.52 7.56 13.90
C VAL A 63 4.58 7.14 15.03
N GLN A 64 3.82 6.06 14.81
CA GLN A 64 3.04 5.42 15.86
C GLN A 64 3.96 4.53 16.70
N ALA A 65 4.41 5.02 17.86
CA ALA A 65 5.24 4.25 18.77
C ALA A 65 4.46 3.28 19.69
N GLY A 66 3.12 3.36 19.70
CA GLY A 66 2.27 2.62 20.62
C GLY A 66 0.78 2.78 20.31
N GLY A 67 -0.05 2.19 21.16
CA GLY A 67 -1.51 2.22 21.08
C GLY A 67 -2.11 1.43 19.93
N VAL A 68 -3.44 1.51 19.84
CA VAL A 68 -4.25 1.02 18.72
C VAL A 68 -4.89 2.22 18.04
N ILE A 69 -4.41 2.58 16.86
CA ILE A 69 -4.83 3.83 16.18
C ILE A 69 -5.55 3.52 14.87
N THR A 70 -6.72 4.12 14.70
CA THR A 70 -7.40 4.19 13.40
C THR A 70 -7.16 5.55 12.77
N PHE A 71 -6.51 5.57 11.62
CA PHE A 71 -6.30 6.75 10.77
C PHE A 71 -7.37 6.74 9.68
N LYS A 72 -8.30 7.69 9.73
CA LYS A 72 -9.48 7.67 8.86
C LYS A 72 -9.68 9.00 8.16
N ALA A 73 -9.69 9.00 6.83
CA ALA A 73 -10.18 10.15 6.09
C ALA A 73 -11.67 10.38 6.40
N ILE A 74 -12.06 11.63 6.66
CA ILE A 74 -13.48 11.99 6.81
C ILE A 74 -14.25 11.64 5.54
N GLN A 75 -13.64 11.90 4.39
CA GLN A 75 -14.11 11.47 3.07
C GLN A 75 -12.99 10.68 2.38
N PRO A 76 -13.17 9.38 2.07
CA PRO A 76 -12.15 8.58 1.40
C PRO A 76 -11.60 9.25 0.13
N GLY A 77 -10.28 9.16 -0.05
CA GLY A 77 -9.58 9.72 -1.20
C GLY A 77 -9.24 11.21 -1.10
N THR A 78 -9.67 11.91 -0.04
CA THR A 78 -9.47 13.38 0.07
C THR A 78 -8.37 13.81 1.03
N ALA A 79 -7.87 12.92 1.89
CA ALA A 79 -6.71 13.16 2.74
C ALA A 79 -5.46 12.57 2.07
N ILE A 80 -4.62 13.43 1.51
CA ILE A 80 -3.48 13.06 0.67
C ILE A 80 -2.18 13.37 1.41
N PHE A 81 -1.39 12.34 1.74
CA PHE A 81 -0.03 12.48 2.22
C PHE A 81 0.94 12.47 1.04
N ASP A 82 1.72 13.55 0.90
CA ASP A 82 2.46 13.86 -0.33
C ASP A 82 3.95 14.08 -0.06
N GLY A 83 4.76 13.08 -0.42
CA GLY A 83 6.22 13.14 -0.48
C GLY A 83 6.97 13.19 0.86
N THR A 84 6.32 13.52 1.97
CA THR A 84 7.00 13.60 3.27
C THR A 84 7.08 12.24 3.96
N THR A 85 8.30 11.86 4.37
CA THR A 85 8.55 10.59 5.07
C THR A 85 9.22 10.81 6.43
N CYS A 86 8.84 10.00 7.40
CA CYS A 86 9.46 9.89 8.71
C CYS A 86 10.52 8.77 8.69
N GLU A 87 11.56 8.95 9.51
CA GLU A 87 12.69 8.00 9.68
C GLU A 87 13.39 7.64 8.36
N GLY A 88 13.30 8.51 7.34
CA GLY A 88 13.82 8.22 6.01
C GLY A 88 13.17 6.98 5.37
N LYS A 89 11.92 6.66 5.74
CA LYS A 89 11.24 5.45 5.29
C LYS A 89 9.84 5.65 4.74
N ALA A 90 8.90 6.17 5.53
CA ALA A 90 7.51 6.21 5.10
C ALA A 90 6.74 7.41 5.63
N ALA A 91 5.63 7.77 5.00
CA ALA A 91 4.72 8.74 5.60
C ALA A 91 4.25 8.24 6.97
N PHE A 92 3.82 6.98 7.06
CA PHE A 92 3.34 6.38 8.30
C PHE A 92 4.26 5.23 8.71
N VAL A 93 5.03 5.42 9.79
CA VAL A 93 5.83 4.35 10.41
C VAL A 93 5.06 3.80 11.60
N LEU A 94 4.62 2.55 11.50
CA LEU A 94 3.63 1.95 12.39
C LEU A 94 4.26 0.86 13.25
N ARG A 95 4.37 1.16 14.55
CA ARG A 95 5.05 0.34 15.57
C ARG A 95 4.19 0.19 16.84
N GLY A 96 2.87 0.36 16.73
CA GLY A 96 1.92 0.19 17.83
C GLY A 96 1.36 -1.24 17.94
N GLN A 97 0.42 -1.46 18.86
CA GLN A 97 -0.26 -2.75 19.04
C GLN A 97 -1.20 -3.08 17.87
N GLY A 98 -1.74 -2.06 17.21
CA GLY A 98 -2.59 -2.22 16.03
C GLY A 98 -2.80 -0.91 15.29
N SER A 99 -2.99 -1.00 13.98
CA SER A 99 -3.20 0.15 13.12
C SER A 99 -4.29 -0.12 12.11
N THR A 100 -5.18 0.84 11.89
CA THR A 100 -6.11 0.82 10.75
C THR A 100 -5.89 2.08 9.91
N VAL A 101 -5.72 1.94 8.61
CA VAL A 101 -5.63 3.03 7.65
C VAL A 101 -6.82 2.94 6.70
N ASP A 102 -7.69 3.96 6.71
CA ASP A 102 -8.98 3.94 6.02
C ASP A 102 -9.17 5.21 5.18
N GLY A 103 -9.24 5.05 3.86
CA GLY A 103 -9.57 6.14 2.96
C GLY A 103 -8.43 7.12 2.65
N LEU A 104 -7.18 6.82 3.06
CA LEU A 104 -6.05 7.73 2.87
C LEU A 104 -5.40 7.55 1.49
N VAL A 105 -4.81 8.63 0.97
CA VAL A 105 -3.98 8.60 -0.23
C VAL A 105 -2.53 8.88 0.18
N PHE A 106 -1.61 8.04 -0.28
CA PHE A 106 -0.17 8.24 -0.14
C PHE A 106 0.43 8.38 -1.53
N ARG A 107 1.20 9.45 -1.78
CA ARG A 107 1.85 9.64 -3.08
C ARG A 107 3.24 10.26 -3.00
N GLY A 108 4.05 10.01 -4.03
CA GLY A 108 5.36 10.64 -4.16
C GLY A 108 6.36 10.24 -3.07
N MET A 109 6.18 9.09 -2.40
CA MET A 109 7.06 8.66 -1.31
C MET A 109 8.39 8.18 -1.88
N ARG A 110 9.46 8.91 -1.53
CA ARG A 110 10.80 8.72 -2.10
C ARG A 110 11.86 9.00 -1.03
N VAL A 111 12.77 8.06 -0.83
CA VAL A 111 13.86 8.16 0.15
C VAL A 111 15.18 7.70 -0.47
N GLY A 112 16.30 8.05 0.19
CA GLY A 112 17.64 7.90 -0.37
C GLY A 112 18.06 6.45 -0.68
N ASP A 113 17.50 5.46 0.03
CA ASP A 113 17.82 4.05 -0.21
C ASP A 113 16.87 3.33 -1.18
N GLY A 114 15.95 4.07 -1.81
CA GLY A 114 15.10 3.51 -2.86
C GLY A 114 13.82 2.83 -2.38
N ASN A 115 13.50 2.88 -1.07
CA ASN A 115 12.38 2.16 -0.46
C ASN A 115 11.35 3.06 0.25
N GLY A 116 11.08 4.24 -0.30
CA GLY A 116 10.16 5.22 0.28
C GLY A 116 8.71 4.76 0.17
N ALA A 117 8.03 4.55 1.29
CA ALA A 117 6.70 3.93 1.34
C ALA A 117 5.60 4.87 1.82
N GLY A 118 4.34 4.58 1.48
CA GLY A 118 3.20 5.17 2.18
C GLY A 118 3.13 4.70 3.63
N ILE A 119 3.25 3.38 3.82
CA ILE A 119 3.25 2.74 5.14
C ILE A 119 4.49 1.89 5.31
N ARG A 120 5.18 2.07 6.44
CA ARG A 120 6.17 1.13 6.98
C ARG A 120 5.56 0.48 8.21
N THR A 121 5.23 -0.81 8.13
CA THR A 121 4.65 -1.55 9.26
C THR A 121 5.70 -2.46 9.88
N GLU A 122 5.90 -2.35 11.21
CA GLU A 122 6.98 -3.08 11.88
C GLU A 122 6.45 -4.13 12.86
N ILE A 123 5.42 -3.80 13.63
CA ILE A 123 4.72 -4.68 14.57
C ILE A 123 3.24 -4.30 14.67
N GLY A 124 2.45 -5.15 15.33
CA GLY A 124 1.02 -4.94 15.56
C GLY A 124 0.16 -5.17 14.33
N ASP A 125 -1.06 -5.66 14.49
CA ASP A 125 -1.91 -5.98 13.34
C ASP A 125 -2.20 -4.71 12.50
N LEU A 126 -2.21 -4.87 11.17
CA LEU A 126 -2.46 -3.77 10.23
C LEU A 126 -3.71 -4.08 9.40
N VAL A 127 -4.63 -3.12 9.35
CA VAL A 127 -5.74 -3.10 8.40
C VAL A 127 -5.57 -1.89 7.49
N VAL A 128 -5.57 -2.09 6.18
CA VAL A 128 -5.61 -1.01 5.18
C VAL A 128 -6.84 -1.21 4.32
N ARG A 129 -7.68 -0.18 4.22
CA ARG A 129 -8.88 -0.24 3.38
C ARG A 129 -9.18 1.07 2.68
N ASN A 130 -9.85 0.99 1.53
CA ASN A 130 -10.29 2.14 0.74
C ASN A 130 -9.16 3.15 0.43
N SER A 131 -7.90 2.69 0.41
CA SER A 131 -6.73 3.56 0.40
C SER A 131 -6.01 3.50 -0.95
N MET A 132 -5.24 4.53 -1.27
CA MET A 132 -4.52 4.64 -2.53
C MET A 132 -3.04 4.89 -2.30
N PHE A 133 -2.19 4.15 -2.99
CA PHE A 133 -0.74 4.27 -2.97
C PHE A 133 -0.27 4.55 -4.40
N LEU A 134 0.25 5.76 -4.63
CA LEU A 134 0.42 6.31 -5.96
C LEU A 134 1.86 6.79 -6.19
N ASP A 135 2.43 6.48 -7.34
CA ASP A 135 3.60 7.16 -7.89
C ASP A 135 4.75 7.34 -6.86
N SER A 136 5.09 6.24 -6.17
CA SER A 136 6.03 6.17 -5.04
C SER A 136 7.01 5.01 -5.25
N GLN A 137 8.11 4.97 -4.50
CA GLN A 137 9.03 3.84 -4.55
C GLN A 137 8.34 2.56 -4.03
N GLU A 138 7.73 2.61 -2.85
CA GLU A 138 6.95 1.51 -2.26
C GLU A 138 5.52 1.98 -1.95
N GLY A 139 4.57 1.05 -1.93
CA GLY A 139 3.25 1.30 -1.35
C GLY A 139 3.26 0.99 0.15
N ILE A 140 3.42 -0.29 0.48
CA ILE A 140 3.50 -0.79 1.85
C ILE A 140 4.76 -1.64 2.01
N LEU A 141 5.59 -1.25 2.98
CA LEU A 141 6.83 -1.92 3.34
C LEU A 141 6.73 -2.53 4.74
N GLY A 142 7.11 -3.79 4.89
CA GLY A 142 7.08 -4.53 6.15
C GLY A 142 8.45 -4.69 6.82
N GLY A 143 8.44 -4.87 8.14
CA GLY A 143 9.56 -5.39 8.94
C GLY A 143 9.69 -6.91 8.85
N HIS A 144 9.96 -7.60 9.96
CA HIS A 144 9.91 -9.07 10.07
C HIS A 144 9.36 -9.55 11.43
N PRO A 145 8.11 -9.20 11.79
CA PRO A 145 7.52 -9.61 13.07
C PRO A 145 7.07 -11.08 13.07
N SER A 146 6.99 -11.70 14.24
CA SER A 146 6.74 -13.14 14.41
C SER A 146 5.26 -13.58 14.29
N GLY A 147 4.29 -12.66 14.25
CA GLY A 147 2.87 -13.05 14.30
C GLY A 147 1.87 -12.02 13.79
N GLN A 148 2.34 -10.99 13.09
CA GLN A 148 1.50 -9.89 12.61
C GLN A 148 0.47 -10.39 11.58
N LYS A 149 -0.79 -9.97 11.73
CA LYS A 149 -1.82 -10.11 10.69
C LYS A 149 -1.96 -8.81 9.93
N ILE A 150 -1.85 -8.89 8.61
CA ILE A 150 -2.03 -7.74 7.72
C ILE A 150 -3.21 -8.03 6.80
N THR A 151 -4.18 -7.13 6.79
CA THR A 151 -5.33 -7.17 5.87
C THR A 151 -5.32 -5.90 5.01
N ILE A 152 -5.34 -6.07 3.70
CA ILE A 152 -5.41 -5.00 2.71
C ILE A 152 -6.64 -5.26 1.86
N ASP A 153 -7.57 -4.32 1.81
CA ASP A 153 -8.86 -4.52 1.17
C ASP A 153 -9.28 -3.28 0.38
N HIS A 154 -9.95 -3.44 -0.76
CA HIS A 154 -10.49 -2.33 -1.56
C HIS A 154 -9.50 -1.17 -1.78
N SER A 155 -8.23 -1.48 -2.08
CA SER A 155 -7.15 -0.48 -2.17
C SER A 155 -6.52 -0.44 -3.56
N THR A 156 -5.95 0.70 -3.92
CA THR A 156 -5.31 0.91 -5.23
C THR A 156 -3.81 1.13 -5.07
N PHE A 157 -3.03 0.44 -5.90
CA PHE A 157 -1.58 0.51 -5.99
C PHE A 157 -1.23 0.83 -7.44
N ALA A 158 -0.75 2.04 -7.71
CA ALA A 158 -0.54 2.50 -9.08
C ALA A 158 0.73 3.34 -9.23
N GLY A 159 1.56 3.05 -10.23
CA GLY A 159 2.80 3.82 -10.42
C GLY A 159 3.88 3.51 -9.39
N LEU A 160 3.89 2.32 -8.79
CA LEU A 160 4.81 1.96 -7.71
C LEU A 160 6.00 1.15 -8.21
N GLY A 161 7.11 1.23 -7.47
CA GLY A 161 8.34 0.49 -7.71
C GLY A 161 9.41 1.30 -8.45
N GLN A 162 10.67 1.03 -8.12
CA GLN A 162 11.84 1.46 -8.87
C GLN A 162 12.80 0.28 -9.03
N CYS A 163 13.61 0.28 -10.08
CA CYS A 163 14.76 -0.63 -10.25
C CYS A 163 16.04 0.09 -10.70
N ASP A 164 15.98 1.41 -10.94
CA ASP A 164 17.09 2.20 -11.48
C ASP A 164 17.62 3.25 -10.48
N GLU A 165 16.94 3.43 -9.35
CA GLU A 165 17.24 4.52 -8.43
C GLU A 165 18.15 4.06 -7.30
N SER A 166 18.06 2.78 -6.93
CA SER A 166 18.96 2.13 -5.98
C SER A 166 19.27 0.70 -6.42
N PRO A 167 20.29 0.04 -5.83
CA PRO A 167 20.71 -1.31 -6.26
C PRO A 167 19.63 -2.39 -6.12
N SER A 168 18.64 -2.19 -5.26
CA SER A 168 17.54 -3.12 -5.04
C SER A 168 16.25 -2.52 -5.56
N CYS A 169 15.49 -3.32 -6.31
CA CYS A 169 14.16 -2.89 -6.73
C CYS A 169 13.24 -2.73 -5.51
N SER A 170 12.33 -1.76 -5.59
CA SER A 170 11.16 -1.65 -4.71
C SER A 170 9.90 -2.15 -5.40
N HIS A 171 8.82 -2.34 -4.65
CA HIS A 171 7.62 -3.07 -5.06
C HIS A 171 6.35 -2.26 -4.79
N SER A 172 5.16 -2.78 -5.11
CA SER A 172 3.92 -2.14 -4.64
C SER A 172 3.62 -2.51 -3.19
N ILE A 173 3.67 -3.81 -2.89
CA ILE A 173 3.61 -4.34 -1.53
C ILE A 173 4.82 -5.24 -1.32
N TYR A 174 5.61 -4.90 -0.30
CA TYR A 174 6.74 -5.70 0.14
C TYR A 174 6.65 -6.00 1.63
N LEU A 175 6.26 -7.22 1.98
CA LEU A 175 6.07 -7.63 3.37
C LEU A 175 6.90 -8.85 3.72
N SER A 176 7.48 -8.84 4.91
CA SER A 176 8.08 -10.00 5.54
C SER A 176 7.47 -10.13 6.95
N ASN A 177 6.86 -11.27 7.26
CA ASN A 177 6.24 -11.53 8.57
C ASN A 177 6.04 -13.04 8.77
N GLN A 178 6.00 -13.51 10.01
CA GLN A 178 5.75 -14.93 10.32
C GLN A 178 4.28 -15.21 10.71
N GLY A 179 3.39 -14.25 10.49
CA GLY A 179 1.94 -14.32 10.70
C GLY A 179 1.18 -14.63 9.40
N ALA A 180 0.31 -13.71 8.97
CA ALA A 180 -0.53 -13.92 7.78
C ALA A 180 -0.82 -12.60 7.03
N VAL A 181 -0.96 -12.69 5.72
CA VAL A 181 -1.33 -11.56 4.85
C VAL A 181 -2.58 -11.89 4.05
N THR A 182 -3.57 -11.00 4.08
CA THR A 182 -4.77 -11.05 3.25
C THR A 182 -4.82 -9.80 2.37
N ILE A 183 -4.93 -9.98 1.06
CA ILE A 183 -5.06 -8.91 0.07
C ILE A 183 -6.30 -9.21 -0.77
N THR A 184 -7.32 -8.36 -0.65
CA THR A 184 -8.62 -8.55 -1.30
C THR A 184 -9.11 -7.31 -2.03
N ASN A 185 -9.92 -7.53 -3.07
CA ASN A 185 -10.66 -6.48 -3.78
C ASN A 185 -9.78 -5.29 -4.22
N SER A 186 -8.50 -5.51 -4.45
CA SER A 186 -7.51 -4.46 -4.66
C SER A 186 -7.03 -4.42 -6.10
N ARG A 187 -6.58 -3.24 -6.53
CA ARG A 187 -6.15 -2.97 -7.89
C ARG A 187 -4.68 -2.61 -7.93
N PHE A 188 -3.94 -3.30 -8.79
CA PHE A 188 -2.52 -3.09 -9.06
C PHE A 188 -2.37 -2.71 -10.53
N GLU A 189 -1.78 -1.56 -10.84
CA GLU A 189 -1.59 -1.14 -12.22
C GLU A 189 -0.36 -0.26 -12.41
N ARG A 190 0.06 -0.08 -13.68
CA ARG A 190 1.06 0.92 -14.06
C ARG A 190 2.33 0.83 -13.20
N GLY A 191 2.77 -0.38 -12.83
CA GLY A 191 3.99 -0.56 -12.05
C GLY A 191 5.20 0.03 -12.77
N THR A 192 6.17 0.53 -12.01
CA THR A 192 7.34 1.25 -12.53
C THR A 192 8.67 0.59 -12.17
N GLY A 193 8.61 -0.52 -11.44
CA GLY A 193 9.73 -1.36 -11.04
C GLY A 193 9.24 -2.55 -10.21
N GLY A 194 10.05 -3.60 -10.12
CA GLY A 194 9.86 -4.70 -9.17
C GLY A 194 8.51 -5.41 -9.26
N HIS A 195 8.12 -6.11 -8.20
CA HIS A 195 6.89 -6.90 -8.13
C HIS A 195 5.69 -6.03 -7.73
N TYR A 196 4.48 -6.42 -8.14
CA TYR A 196 3.28 -5.84 -7.55
C TYR A 196 3.13 -6.32 -6.10
N VAL A 197 3.20 -7.64 -5.88
CA VAL A 197 3.10 -8.22 -4.52
C VAL A 197 4.29 -9.14 -4.27
N LYS A 198 5.15 -8.80 -3.30
CA LYS A 198 6.24 -9.66 -2.82
C LYS A 198 6.07 -9.96 -1.33
N LEU A 199 5.81 -11.22 -0.98
CA LEU A 199 5.50 -11.62 0.38
C LEU A 199 6.39 -12.74 0.88
N ARG A 200 7.18 -12.47 1.93
CA ARG A 200 7.90 -13.46 2.73
C ARG A 200 7.09 -13.83 3.96
N VAL A 201 6.03 -14.62 3.75
CA VAL A 201 5.04 -14.93 4.80
C VAL A 201 4.53 -16.36 4.69
N PRO A 202 4.24 -17.03 5.82
CA PRO A 202 3.86 -18.45 5.79
C PRO A 202 2.42 -18.69 5.30
N ARG A 203 1.52 -17.70 5.46
CA ARG A 203 0.10 -17.81 5.11
C ARG A 203 -0.37 -16.61 4.31
N VAL A 204 -0.94 -16.86 3.12
CA VAL A 204 -1.47 -15.83 2.23
C VAL A 204 -2.91 -16.09 1.84
N THR A 205 -3.70 -15.02 1.73
CA THR A 205 -4.94 -15.01 0.95
C THR A 205 -4.86 -13.84 -0.02
N ILE A 206 -4.79 -14.11 -1.32
CA ILE A 206 -4.76 -13.09 -2.36
C ILE A 206 -5.97 -13.36 -3.26
N ALA A 207 -7.05 -12.63 -3.04
CA ALA A 207 -8.32 -12.94 -3.69
C ALA A 207 -9.03 -11.73 -4.29
N ASP A 208 -9.73 -11.93 -5.41
CA ASP A 208 -10.61 -10.91 -5.99
C ASP A 208 -9.86 -9.60 -6.37
N ASN A 209 -8.57 -9.69 -6.70
CA ASN A 209 -7.75 -8.55 -7.10
C ASN A 209 -7.61 -8.44 -8.63
N SER A 210 -7.29 -7.24 -9.11
CA SER A 210 -6.93 -7.01 -10.51
C SER A 210 -5.47 -6.56 -10.64
N PHE A 211 -4.69 -7.25 -11.47
CA PHE A 211 -3.32 -6.91 -11.84
C PHE A 211 -3.27 -6.53 -13.32
N ASP A 212 -3.17 -5.23 -13.60
CA ASP A 212 -3.12 -4.68 -14.95
C ASP A 212 -1.73 -4.10 -15.25
N ASP A 213 -0.91 -4.90 -15.92
CA ASP A 213 0.44 -4.53 -16.28
C ASP A 213 0.54 -3.93 -17.70
N THR A 214 -0.59 -3.65 -18.37
CA THR A 214 -0.61 -3.12 -19.74
C THR A 214 0.16 -1.81 -19.90
N LYS A 215 0.19 -0.98 -18.85
CA LYS A 215 0.96 0.26 -18.75
C LYS A 215 2.16 0.14 -17.81
N GLY A 216 2.54 -1.06 -17.44
CA GLY A 216 3.71 -1.33 -16.60
C GLY A 216 5.02 -1.12 -17.37
N ARG A 217 6.05 -0.71 -16.64
CA ARG A 217 7.43 -0.61 -17.12
C ARG A 217 8.38 -1.13 -16.06
N LYS A 218 9.39 -1.87 -16.49
CA LYS A 218 10.37 -2.53 -15.64
C LYS A 218 9.75 -3.37 -14.51
N THR A 219 8.54 -3.87 -14.72
CA THR A 219 7.86 -4.69 -13.72
C THR A 219 8.41 -6.11 -13.75
N ASN A 220 8.26 -6.80 -12.63
CA ASN A 220 8.68 -8.18 -12.43
C ASN A 220 7.42 -9.05 -12.28
N TYR A 221 7.50 -10.15 -11.53
CA TYR A 221 6.35 -11.01 -11.25
C TYR A 221 5.20 -10.24 -10.60
N MET A 222 3.96 -10.63 -10.90
CA MET A 222 2.77 -9.99 -10.31
C MET A 222 2.59 -10.39 -8.87
N ILE A 223 2.77 -11.68 -8.58
CA ILE A 223 2.82 -12.22 -7.22
C ILE A 223 4.11 -13.01 -7.09
N ASP A 224 4.91 -12.65 -6.10
CA ASP A 224 6.11 -13.35 -5.70
C ASP A 224 6.00 -13.79 -4.24
N LEU A 225 6.10 -15.10 -4.02
CA LEU A 225 6.23 -15.73 -2.71
C LEU A 225 7.68 -16.27 -2.62
N PRO A 226 8.68 -15.38 -2.49
CA PRO A 226 10.09 -15.73 -2.74
C PRO A 226 10.64 -16.81 -1.81
N GLU A 227 10.02 -17.01 -0.65
CA GLU A 227 10.42 -18.01 0.34
C GLU A 227 9.42 -19.16 0.53
N GLY A 228 8.43 -19.25 -0.37
CA GLY A 228 7.29 -20.16 -0.26
C GLY A 228 6.15 -19.59 0.57
N GLY A 229 5.26 -20.47 1.02
CA GLY A 229 4.05 -20.13 1.77
C GLY A 229 2.84 -20.93 1.30
N THR A 230 1.85 -21.11 2.17
CA THR A 230 0.60 -21.81 1.87
C THR A 230 -0.59 -20.85 1.95
N GLY A 231 -1.77 -21.32 1.54
CA GLY A 231 -3.02 -20.53 1.57
C GLY A 231 -3.73 -20.54 0.23
N LEU A 232 -4.26 -19.39 -0.18
CA LEU A 232 -5.19 -19.27 -1.31
C LEU A 232 -4.88 -18.07 -2.21
N ILE A 233 -4.74 -18.32 -3.51
CA ILE A 233 -4.68 -17.31 -4.58
C ILE A 233 -5.85 -17.58 -5.53
N THR A 234 -6.91 -16.78 -5.48
CA THR A 234 -8.15 -17.08 -6.20
C THR A 234 -8.90 -15.88 -6.76
N ARG A 235 -9.62 -16.09 -7.87
CA ARG A 235 -10.50 -15.07 -8.48
C ARG A 235 -9.79 -13.75 -8.79
N ASN A 236 -8.47 -13.78 -8.98
CA ASN A 236 -7.73 -12.63 -9.45
C ASN A 236 -7.75 -12.57 -10.97
N THR A 237 -7.71 -11.36 -11.51
CA THR A 237 -7.54 -11.10 -12.95
C THR A 237 -6.13 -10.58 -13.21
N PHE A 238 -5.44 -11.15 -14.19
CA PHE A 238 -4.08 -10.78 -14.57
C PHE A 238 -4.01 -10.39 -16.05
N VAL A 239 -3.36 -9.28 -16.35
CA VAL A 239 -3.00 -8.89 -17.72
C VAL A 239 -1.51 -8.59 -17.76
N GLN A 240 -0.71 -9.49 -18.32
CA GLN A 240 0.75 -9.29 -18.43
C GLN A 240 1.06 -8.31 -19.54
N GLY A 241 1.85 -7.28 -19.22
CA GLY A 241 2.27 -6.25 -20.15
C GLY A 241 3.59 -6.56 -20.85
N ALA A 242 3.95 -5.67 -21.79
CA ALA A 242 5.19 -5.76 -22.55
C ALA A 242 6.43 -5.31 -21.76
N GLY A 243 6.26 -4.41 -20.80
CA GLY A 243 7.34 -3.75 -20.07
C GLY A 243 7.93 -4.54 -18.90
N LYS A 244 8.05 -5.86 -19.00
CA LYS A 244 8.58 -6.70 -17.92
C LYS A 244 10.10 -6.89 -18.00
N GLU A 245 10.78 -6.73 -16.87
CA GLU A 245 12.17 -7.20 -16.71
C GLU A 245 12.24 -8.72 -16.58
N ASN A 246 11.35 -9.28 -15.76
CA ASN A 246 11.18 -10.72 -15.68
C ASN A 246 9.76 -11.10 -16.08
N HIS A 247 9.67 -11.75 -17.24
CA HIS A 247 8.42 -12.12 -17.88
C HIS A 247 8.17 -13.64 -17.84
N SER A 248 8.98 -14.39 -17.10
CA SER A 248 8.97 -15.85 -17.17
C SER A 248 7.85 -16.50 -16.34
N GLY A 249 7.25 -15.77 -15.40
CA GLY A 249 6.15 -16.23 -14.55
C GLY A 249 5.24 -15.10 -14.10
N LEU A 250 3.96 -15.41 -13.81
CA LEU A 250 3.02 -14.44 -13.22
C LEU A 250 2.98 -14.57 -11.69
N ILE A 251 2.83 -15.81 -11.20
CA ILE A 251 2.90 -16.20 -9.79
C ILE A 251 4.15 -17.06 -9.61
N VAL A 252 5.07 -16.63 -8.74
CA VAL A 252 6.33 -17.34 -8.52
C VAL A 252 6.46 -17.73 -7.05
N VAL A 253 6.89 -18.98 -6.81
CA VAL A 253 6.94 -19.58 -5.48
C VAL A 253 8.33 -20.13 -5.22
N SER A 254 8.93 -19.70 -4.10
CA SER A 254 10.23 -20.14 -3.58
C SER A 254 11.43 -19.88 -4.49
N ALA A 255 11.43 -18.75 -5.21
CA ALA A 255 12.52 -18.40 -6.11
C ALA A 255 13.82 -18.00 -5.39
N GLU A 256 13.76 -17.61 -4.12
CA GLU A 256 14.92 -17.16 -3.34
C GLU A 256 15.28 -18.11 -2.20
N ALA A 257 14.27 -18.65 -1.49
CA ALA A 257 14.48 -19.65 -0.45
C ALA A 257 13.27 -20.58 -0.29
N LYS A 258 13.43 -21.59 0.57
CA LYS A 258 12.39 -22.59 0.90
C LYS A 258 12.03 -22.54 2.39
N THR A 259 11.97 -21.33 2.95
CA THR A 259 11.72 -21.09 4.38
C THR A 259 10.36 -21.64 4.81
N TYR A 260 9.33 -21.42 3.98
CA TYR A 260 7.96 -21.87 4.26
C TYR A 260 7.55 -22.96 3.27
N ARG A 261 7.02 -24.07 3.80
CA ARG A 261 6.42 -25.12 2.95
C ARG A 261 5.27 -24.53 2.13
N ALA A 262 5.27 -24.85 0.85
CA ALA A 262 4.24 -24.46 -0.11
C ALA A 262 3.26 -25.60 -0.43
N THR A 263 3.45 -26.79 0.16
CA THR A 263 2.52 -27.92 -0.01
C THR A 263 1.07 -27.49 0.21
N GLY A 264 0.22 -27.76 -0.78
CA GLY A 264 -1.19 -27.43 -0.72
C GLY A 264 -1.53 -25.95 -0.90
N LEU A 265 -0.60 -25.07 -1.26
CA LEU A 265 -0.93 -23.71 -1.71
C LEU A 265 -1.93 -23.80 -2.87
N ARG A 266 -3.13 -23.26 -2.66
CA ARG A 266 -4.22 -23.31 -3.64
C ARG A 266 -4.12 -22.15 -4.60
N VAL A 267 -4.09 -22.46 -5.90
CA VAL A 267 -4.14 -21.45 -6.97
C VAL A 267 -5.25 -21.84 -7.94
N GLU A 268 -6.41 -21.18 -7.85
CA GLU A 268 -7.61 -21.60 -8.56
C GLU A 268 -8.58 -20.46 -8.85
N GLY A 269 -9.40 -20.60 -9.89
CA GLY A 269 -10.43 -19.64 -10.26
C GLY A 269 -9.90 -18.30 -10.78
N ASN A 270 -8.62 -18.20 -11.14
CA ASN A 270 -8.03 -16.98 -11.67
C ASN A 270 -8.20 -16.87 -13.19
N ASP A 271 -8.12 -15.65 -13.70
CA ASP A 271 -8.12 -15.33 -15.13
C ASP A 271 -6.81 -14.63 -15.50
N ALA A 272 -6.09 -15.10 -16.52
CA ALA A 272 -4.84 -14.49 -16.95
C ALA A 272 -4.76 -14.36 -18.46
N THR A 273 -4.33 -13.19 -18.93
CA THR A 273 -4.15 -12.89 -20.35
C THR A 273 -2.84 -12.16 -20.61
N LEU A 274 -2.42 -12.15 -21.88
CA LEU A 274 -1.28 -11.37 -22.36
C LEU A 274 -1.82 -10.12 -23.08
N ALA A 275 -1.29 -8.95 -22.73
CA ALA A 275 -1.52 -7.73 -23.49
C ALA A 275 -0.87 -7.85 -24.90
N PRO A 276 -1.28 -7.01 -25.87
CA PRO A 276 -0.57 -6.90 -27.14
C PRO A 276 0.93 -6.67 -26.93
N ASN A 277 1.76 -7.39 -27.68
CA ASN A 277 3.23 -7.34 -27.61
C ASN A 277 3.84 -7.79 -26.27
N ALA A 278 3.07 -8.38 -25.36
CA ALA A 278 3.63 -8.97 -24.16
C ALA A 278 4.52 -10.18 -24.51
N PRO A 279 5.61 -10.43 -23.76
CA PRO A 279 6.41 -11.63 -23.93
C PRO A 279 5.55 -12.89 -23.80
N THR A 280 5.74 -13.82 -24.73
CA THR A 280 4.98 -15.06 -24.81
C THR A 280 5.59 -16.17 -23.96
N ASN A 281 4.80 -17.20 -23.67
CA ASN A 281 5.20 -18.41 -22.95
C ASN A 281 5.56 -18.27 -21.45
N PRO A 282 4.98 -17.31 -20.67
CA PRO A 282 5.15 -17.35 -19.22
C PRO A 282 4.46 -18.57 -18.61
N ALA A 283 4.96 -19.01 -17.46
CA ALA A 283 4.18 -19.86 -16.57
C ALA A 283 3.18 -18.99 -15.79
N PHE A 284 1.93 -19.43 -15.67
CA PHE A 284 0.98 -18.82 -14.77
C PHE A 284 1.45 -19.02 -13.33
N VAL A 285 1.87 -20.25 -12.98
CA VAL A 285 2.55 -20.57 -11.73
C VAL A 285 3.92 -21.18 -12.02
N ALA A 286 5.00 -20.54 -11.57
CA ALA A 286 6.34 -21.11 -11.56
C ALA A 286 6.71 -21.55 -10.13
N ASN A 287 6.94 -22.84 -9.95
CA ASN A 287 7.23 -23.44 -8.65
C ASN A 287 8.69 -23.90 -8.56
N MET A 288 9.45 -23.26 -7.68
CA MET A 288 10.85 -23.60 -7.34
C MET A 288 10.97 -24.29 -5.97
N SER A 289 9.85 -24.51 -5.26
CA SER A 289 9.84 -25.10 -3.92
C SER A 289 10.20 -26.58 -3.94
N GLY A 290 9.77 -27.31 -4.98
CA GLY A 290 9.77 -28.78 -4.99
C GLY A 290 8.57 -29.39 -4.24
N ASP A 291 7.74 -28.57 -3.59
CA ASP A 291 6.51 -29.00 -2.93
C ASP A 291 5.37 -29.18 -3.94
N GLN A 292 4.41 -30.05 -3.59
CA GLN A 292 3.19 -30.24 -4.36
C GLN A 292 2.18 -29.12 -4.05
N LEU A 293 2.08 -28.14 -4.95
CA LEU A 293 1.02 -27.11 -4.88
C LEU A 293 -0.34 -27.69 -5.29
N ALA A 294 -1.42 -27.07 -4.84
CA ALA A 294 -2.78 -27.40 -5.23
C ALA A 294 -3.28 -26.43 -6.33
N VAL A 295 -2.66 -26.50 -7.52
CA VAL A 295 -3.08 -25.68 -8.67
C VAL A 295 -4.33 -26.29 -9.30
N GLY A 296 -5.46 -25.59 -9.16
CA GLY A 296 -6.77 -26.00 -9.66
C GLY A 296 -7.09 -25.43 -11.04
N ALA A 297 -8.39 -25.36 -11.35
CA ALA A 297 -8.87 -24.79 -12.60
C ALA A 297 -8.61 -23.28 -12.65
N ASN A 298 -7.89 -22.80 -13.67
CA ASN A 298 -7.68 -21.38 -13.98
C ASN A 298 -7.94 -21.15 -15.46
N ARG A 299 -8.44 -19.97 -15.84
CA ARG A 299 -8.68 -19.61 -17.24
C ARG A 299 -7.49 -18.80 -17.75
N LEU A 300 -6.78 -19.37 -18.72
CA LEU A 300 -5.56 -18.78 -19.26
C LEU A 300 -5.75 -18.47 -20.74
N GLY A 301 -5.43 -17.25 -21.13
CA GLY A 301 -5.34 -16.82 -22.51
C GLY A 301 -4.22 -17.56 -23.26
N PRO A 302 -4.23 -17.48 -24.60
CA PRO A 302 -3.24 -18.14 -25.43
C PRO A 302 -1.82 -17.69 -25.08
N GLY A 303 -0.87 -18.64 -25.13
CA GLY A 303 0.55 -18.36 -24.87
C GLY A 303 0.94 -18.36 -23.39
N ILE A 304 0.04 -18.65 -22.46
CA ILE A 304 0.36 -18.82 -21.03
C ILE A 304 0.32 -20.31 -20.68
N ARG A 305 1.40 -20.84 -20.11
CA ARG A 305 1.43 -22.21 -19.59
C ARG A 305 0.84 -22.24 -18.20
N MET A 306 0.07 -23.26 -17.85
CA MET A 306 -0.52 -23.37 -16.51
C MET A 306 0.55 -23.41 -15.41
N TYR A 307 1.61 -24.19 -15.63
CA TYR A 307 2.51 -24.57 -14.55
C TYR A 307 3.91 -24.84 -15.06
N GLU A 308 4.91 -24.54 -14.23
CA GLU A 308 6.32 -24.86 -14.44
C GLU A 308 6.96 -25.29 -13.13
N VAL A 309 7.79 -26.33 -13.19
CA VAL A 309 8.71 -26.70 -12.12
C VAL A 309 10.12 -26.31 -12.55
N ARG A 310 10.87 -25.69 -11.62
CA ARG A 310 12.26 -25.28 -11.82
C ARG A 310 13.17 -25.89 -10.75
#